data_AF-A0A812V1G3-F1
#
_entry.id   AF-A0A812V1G3-F1
#
_cell.length_a   1.000
_cell.length_b   1.000
_cell.length_c   1.000
_cell.angle_alpha   90.00
_cell.angle_beta   90.00
_cell.angle_gamma   90.00
#
_symmetry.space_group_name_H-M   'P 1'
#
loop_
_entity.id
_entity.type
_entity.pdbx_description
1 polymer ?
#
loop_
_entity_poly.entity_id
_entity_poly.type
_entity_poly.pdbx_seq_one_letter_code
_entity_poly.pdbx_strand_id
1 'polypeptide(L)'
;VSIALNGLVSHLDIAAGTADGTAPLTPRLSDDFPSVLSLVSGERTDLGYQAIEVSKEPGTCFAYSGGGFLVLQHLIEAMEGAAVEGVCRPFLDITGLSDFSFIPHDLPRALGRYALGFSDTGDVVAAPTGRLAFPPFAAGALGTPRSLANFWAELIAAYTDTARLTPIAHATAVAVLRDNVRDLGSVDFMGARMGLGVFVMDAGPNKVAVHQAANEGFRGVYIACFEGPDVGKVMVVLSNGDNYAALLNAEVSRLLLRRWQWKGVNGAVLEEDAEFIFRDIPQEQIVNQAYKALVFSAFEPSPA
;
A
#
# COMPACT_ATOMS: atom_id res chain seq x y z
N VAL A 1 -12.46 -17.73 18.67
CA VAL A 1 -11.58 -16.67 18.12
C VAL A 1 -12.49 -15.63 17.47
N SER A 2 -12.40 -14.36 17.85
CA SER A 2 -13.21 -13.28 17.25
C SER A 2 -12.30 -12.48 16.31
N ILE A 3 -12.67 -12.41 15.04
CA ILE A 3 -12.00 -11.60 14.02
C ILE A 3 -12.90 -10.39 13.77
N ALA A 4 -12.34 -9.20 13.82
CA ALA A 4 -13.00 -7.94 13.54
C ALA A 4 -12.55 -7.39 12.18
N LEU A 5 -13.46 -6.73 11.46
CA LEU A 5 -13.13 -6.04 10.20
C LEU A 5 -11.95 -5.07 10.38
N ASN A 6 -11.95 -4.31 11.47
CA ASN A 6 -10.85 -3.40 11.79
C ASN A 6 -9.52 -4.15 11.99
N GLY A 7 -9.55 -5.35 12.55
CA GLY A 7 -8.36 -6.18 12.75
C GLY A 7 -7.84 -6.79 11.45
N LEU A 8 -8.70 -7.07 10.46
CA LEU A 8 -8.28 -7.42 9.10
C LEU A 8 -7.55 -6.26 8.43
N VAL A 9 -8.18 -5.08 8.44
CA VAL A 9 -7.68 -3.87 7.76
C VAL A 9 -6.41 -3.30 8.42
N SER A 10 -6.21 -3.55 9.72
CA SER A 10 -5.00 -3.15 10.46
C SER A 10 -3.96 -4.27 10.62
N HIS A 11 -4.13 -5.40 9.93
CA HIS A 11 -3.23 -6.56 9.97
C HIS A 11 -2.99 -7.16 11.38
N LEU A 12 -3.99 -7.04 12.26
CA LEU A 12 -3.94 -7.53 13.63
C LEU A 12 -4.56 -8.91 13.81
N ASP A 13 -5.47 -9.31 12.93
CA ASP A 13 -6.28 -10.52 13.15
C ASP A 13 -5.86 -11.73 12.33
N ILE A 14 -5.53 -11.51 11.05
CA ILE A 14 -5.05 -12.57 10.15
C ILE A 14 -3.64 -12.25 9.74
N ALA A 15 -2.72 -13.18 10.02
CA ALA A 15 -1.39 -13.21 9.45
C ALA A 15 -1.33 -14.35 8.44
N ALA A 16 -1.69 -14.06 7.20
CA ALA A 16 -1.41 -14.94 6.08
C ALA A 16 -0.01 -14.65 5.55
N GLY A 17 0.90 -15.57 5.82
CA GLY A 17 1.96 -15.95 4.90
C GLY A 17 1.62 -17.33 4.36
N THR A 18 2.06 -17.62 3.14
CA THR A 18 2.44 -18.99 2.77
C THR A 18 3.36 -19.54 3.87
N ALA A 19 3.36 -20.83 4.14
CA ALA A 19 4.19 -21.46 5.18
C ALA A 19 5.71 -21.15 5.10
N ASP A 20 6.17 -20.47 4.04
CA ASP A 20 7.55 -20.08 3.78
C ASP A 20 7.77 -18.56 3.58
N GLY A 21 6.74 -17.72 3.73
CA GLY A 21 6.86 -16.26 3.54
C GLY A 21 7.10 -15.83 2.09
N THR A 22 6.97 -16.74 1.12
CA THR A 22 7.11 -16.41 -0.30
C THR A 22 5.80 -15.85 -0.86
N ALA A 23 5.87 -14.74 -1.60
CA ALA A 23 4.74 -14.28 -2.39
C ALA A 23 4.29 -15.41 -3.35
N PRO A 24 2.97 -15.63 -3.54
CA PRO A 24 2.49 -16.69 -4.40
C PRO A 24 3.09 -16.58 -5.80
N LEU A 25 3.86 -17.61 -6.18
CA LEU A 25 4.45 -17.70 -7.51
C LEU A 25 3.34 -17.90 -8.56
N THR A 26 3.22 -16.90 -9.42
CA THR A 26 2.59 -16.90 -10.75
C THR A 26 1.06 -16.98 -10.86
N PRO A 27 0.32 -15.94 -10.42
CA PRO A 27 -1.02 -15.73 -10.97
C PRO A 27 -0.85 -15.22 -12.41
N ARG A 28 -1.09 -16.11 -13.37
CA ARG A 28 -1.12 -15.74 -14.79
C ARG A 28 -2.34 -14.86 -15.04
N LEU A 29 -2.16 -13.81 -15.84
CA LEU A 29 -3.28 -13.05 -16.39
C LEU A 29 -4.16 -14.02 -17.17
N SER A 30 -5.41 -14.12 -16.75
CA SER A 30 -6.41 -14.97 -17.37
C SER A 30 -7.77 -14.30 -17.23
N ASP A 31 -8.61 -14.47 -18.24
CA ASP A 31 -10.03 -14.10 -18.16
C ASP A 31 -10.76 -14.93 -17.09
N ASP A 32 -10.20 -16.09 -16.70
CA ASP A 32 -10.68 -16.97 -15.63
C ASP A 32 -9.84 -16.80 -14.34
N PHE A 33 -9.67 -15.55 -13.88
CA PHE A 33 -9.00 -15.31 -12.61
C PHE A 33 -9.78 -16.00 -11.46
N PRO A 34 -9.11 -16.73 -10.55
CA PRO A 34 -9.80 -17.52 -9.54
C PRO A 34 -10.66 -16.65 -8.62
N SER A 35 -11.78 -17.19 -8.15
CA SER A 35 -12.58 -16.52 -7.12
C SER A 35 -11.75 -16.37 -5.84
N VAL A 36 -11.98 -15.29 -5.09
CA VAL A 36 -11.26 -15.05 -3.83
C VAL A 36 -11.50 -16.19 -2.85
N LEU A 37 -12.70 -16.79 -2.83
CA LEU A 37 -13.00 -17.94 -1.99
C LEU A 37 -12.06 -19.12 -2.26
N SER A 38 -11.79 -19.42 -3.53
CA SER A 38 -10.89 -20.51 -3.94
C SER A 38 -9.43 -20.23 -3.56
N LEU A 39 -9.03 -18.95 -3.52
CA LEU A 39 -7.71 -18.54 -3.04
C LEU A 39 -7.60 -18.71 -1.52
N VAL A 40 -8.57 -18.21 -0.75
CA VAL A 40 -8.51 -18.26 0.72
C VAL A 40 -8.73 -19.67 1.28
N SER A 41 -9.43 -20.54 0.55
CA SER A 41 -9.62 -21.95 0.93
C SER A 41 -8.42 -22.85 0.63
N GLY A 42 -7.41 -22.34 -0.10
CA GLY A 42 -6.25 -23.13 -0.51
C GLY A 42 -6.54 -24.11 -1.64
N GLU A 43 -7.63 -23.95 -2.39
CA GLU A 43 -7.89 -24.75 -3.58
C GLU A 43 -6.89 -24.46 -4.71
N ARG A 44 -6.31 -23.25 -4.73
CA ARG A 44 -5.36 -22.78 -5.75
C ARG A 44 -3.89 -22.84 -5.31
N THR A 45 -3.48 -23.97 -4.75
CA THR A 45 -2.06 -24.24 -4.46
C THR A 45 -1.19 -24.25 -5.71
N ASP A 46 -1.76 -24.55 -6.88
CA ASP A 46 -1.11 -24.43 -8.19
C ASP A 46 -0.67 -22.99 -8.52
N LEU A 47 -1.29 -21.99 -7.89
CA LEU A 47 -0.95 -20.56 -7.99
C LEU A 47 -0.20 -20.05 -6.75
N GLY A 48 0.24 -20.94 -5.85
CA GLY A 48 0.93 -20.58 -4.62
C GLY A 48 0.03 -20.10 -3.47
N TYR A 49 -1.30 -20.24 -3.58
CA TYR A 49 -2.22 -19.87 -2.50
C TYR A 49 -2.51 -21.08 -1.61
N GLN A 50 -2.01 -21.02 -0.37
CA GLN A 50 -2.38 -21.95 0.69
C GLN A 50 -3.65 -21.47 1.41
N ALA A 51 -4.32 -22.38 2.12
CA ALA A 51 -5.46 -22.02 2.94
C ALA A 51 -5.06 -20.96 3.97
N ILE A 52 -5.87 -19.91 4.12
CA ILE A 52 -5.60 -18.87 5.10
C ILE A 52 -5.91 -19.40 6.49
N GLU A 53 -4.91 -19.38 7.35
CA GLU A 53 -5.02 -19.78 8.74
C GLU A 53 -4.84 -18.58 9.68
N VAL A 54 -5.50 -18.66 10.83
CA VAL A 54 -5.30 -17.71 11.93
C VAL A 54 -4.08 -18.18 12.73
N SER A 55 -2.91 -17.68 12.36
CA SER A 55 -1.61 -18.09 12.93
C SER A 55 -1.23 -17.38 14.24
N LYS A 56 -2.07 -16.45 14.72
CA LYS A 56 -1.87 -15.68 15.97
C LYS A 56 -3.19 -15.38 16.66
N GLU A 57 -3.14 -15.02 17.94
CA GLU A 57 -4.32 -14.50 18.63
C GLU A 57 -4.71 -13.12 18.04
N PRO A 58 -5.95 -12.95 17.54
CA PRO A 58 -6.37 -11.69 16.94
C PRO A 58 -6.21 -10.49 17.88
N GLY A 59 -5.80 -9.35 17.33
CA GLY A 59 -5.64 -8.11 18.08
C GLY A 59 -4.38 -8.02 18.96
N THR A 60 -3.51 -9.04 18.98
CA THR A 60 -2.38 -9.10 19.94
C THR A 60 -1.05 -8.59 19.39
N CYS A 61 -0.77 -8.79 18.10
CA CYS A 61 0.44 -8.31 17.45
C CYS A 61 0.17 -7.89 16.00
N PHE A 62 0.97 -6.99 15.46
CA PHE A 62 0.97 -6.62 14.05
C PHE A 62 1.73 -7.66 13.23
N ALA A 63 1.16 -8.07 12.09
CA ALA A 63 1.87 -8.86 11.08
C ALA A 63 1.26 -8.56 9.71
N TYR A 64 2.01 -7.84 8.86
CA TYR A 64 1.54 -7.44 7.54
C TYR A 64 1.05 -8.65 6.75
N SER A 65 -0.15 -8.56 6.19
CA SER A 65 -0.82 -9.71 5.56
C SER A 65 -1.73 -9.32 4.42
N GLY A 66 -1.41 -9.83 3.22
CA GLY A 66 -2.31 -9.77 2.07
C GLY A 66 -3.55 -10.65 2.23
N GLY A 67 -3.47 -11.76 2.98
CA GLY A 67 -4.61 -12.65 3.18
C GLY A 67 -5.75 -12.05 3.99
N GLY A 68 -5.46 -11.14 4.94
CA GLY A 68 -6.52 -10.35 5.58
C GLY A 68 -7.33 -9.52 4.59
N PHE A 69 -6.67 -8.96 3.57
CA PHE A 69 -7.32 -8.23 2.48
C PHE A 69 -8.04 -9.14 1.48
N LEU A 70 -7.61 -10.40 1.31
CA LEU A 70 -8.38 -11.41 0.57
C LEU A 70 -9.70 -11.73 1.27
N VAL A 71 -9.66 -11.98 2.58
CA VAL A 71 -10.88 -12.21 3.36
C VAL A 71 -11.79 -10.98 3.29
N LEU A 72 -11.25 -9.78 3.41
CA LEU A 72 -12.02 -8.53 3.26
C LEU A 72 -12.68 -8.43 1.88
N GLN A 73 -11.94 -8.71 0.81
CA GLN A 73 -12.48 -8.70 -0.55
C GLN A 73 -13.62 -9.69 -0.69
N HIS A 74 -13.44 -10.93 -0.22
CA HIS A 74 -14.48 -11.96 -0.27
C HIS A 74 -15.74 -11.54 0.49
N LEU A 75 -15.60 -10.97 1.69
CA LEU A 75 -16.72 -10.50 2.48
C LEU A 75 -17.51 -9.42 1.74
N ILE A 76 -16.83 -8.46 1.12
CA ILE A 76 -17.47 -7.40 0.34
C ILE A 76 -18.20 -7.97 -0.88
N GLU A 77 -17.55 -8.84 -1.66
CA GLU A 77 -18.17 -9.47 -2.84
C GLU A 77 -19.39 -10.34 -2.45
N ALA A 78 -19.31 -11.07 -1.34
CA ALA A 78 -20.41 -11.90 -0.85
C ALA A 78 -21.60 -11.07 -0.34
N MET A 79 -21.34 -9.93 0.31
CA MET A 79 -22.39 -9.03 0.80
C MET A 79 -23.09 -8.29 -0.34
N GLU A 80 -22.33 -7.85 -1.34
CA GLU A 80 -22.84 -7.06 -2.46
C GLU A 80 -23.35 -7.93 -3.62
N GLY A 81 -22.94 -9.20 -3.68
CA GLY A 81 -23.28 -10.11 -4.77
C GLY A 81 -22.62 -9.76 -6.11
N ALA A 82 -21.55 -8.96 -6.09
CA ALA A 82 -20.85 -8.45 -7.27
C ALA A 82 -19.33 -8.35 -7.03
N ALA A 83 -18.55 -8.39 -8.10
CA ALA A 83 -17.10 -8.24 -8.04
C ALA A 83 -16.68 -6.83 -7.58
N VAL A 84 -15.55 -6.72 -6.88
CA VAL A 84 -15.13 -5.44 -6.28
C VAL A 84 -14.89 -4.30 -7.28
N GLU A 85 -14.53 -4.58 -8.54
CA GLU A 85 -14.49 -3.55 -9.58
C GLU A 85 -15.84 -2.85 -9.70
N GLY A 86 -16.93 -3.62 -9.84
CA GLY A 86 -18.29 -3.08 -9.96
C GLY A 86 -18.77 -2.40 -8.69
N VAL A 87 -18.49 -3.01 -7.53
CA VAL A 87 -18.86 -2.46 -6.21
C VAL A 87 -18.18 -1.12 -5.95
N CYS A 88 -16.88 -1.01 -6.25
CA CYS A 88 -16.10 0.19 -5.96
C CYS A 88 -16.24 1.28 -7.03
N ARG A 89 -16.64 0.94 -8.26
CA ARG A 89 -16.66 1.87 -9.40
C ARG A 89 -17.37 3.19 -9.10
N PRO A 90 -18.60 3.22 -8.52
CA PRO A 90 -19.27 4.49 -8.22
C PRO A 90 -18.47 5.37 -7.26
N PHE A 91 -17.84 4.77 -6.24
CA PHE A 91 -17.00 5.48 -5.28
C PHE A 91 -15.71 6.00 -5.91
N LEU A 92 -15.05 5.19 -6.74
CA LEU A 92 -13.85 5.60 -7.46
C LEU A 92 -14.15 6.76 -8.43
N ASP A 93 -15.30 6.73 -9.10
CA ASP A 93 -15.66 7.78 -10.06
C ASP A 93 -15.96 9.12 -9.38
N ILE A 94 -16.75 9.11 -8.29
CA ILE A 94 -17.09 10.33 -7.56
C ILE A 94 -15.87 10.95 -6.84
N THR A 95 -14.84 10.16 -6.55
CA THR A 95 -13.57 10.63 -5.96
C THR A 95 -12.54 11.03 -7.01
N GLY A 96 -12.84 10.93 -8.32
CA GLY A 96 -11.92 11.30 -9.40
C GLY A 96 -10.81 10.27 -9.64
N LEU A 97 -11.05 9.01 -9.31
CA LEU A 97 -10.18 7.83 -9.52
C LEU A 97 -10.61 7.03 -10.77
N SER A 98 -10.91 7.73 -11.88
CA SER A 98 -11.36 7.09 -13.13
C SER A 98 -10.32 6.16 -13.76
N ASP A 99 -9.04 6.44 -13.54
CA ASP A 99 -7.93 5.61 -14.05
C ASP A 99 -7.49 4.52 -13.06
N PHE A 100 -8.23 4.34 -11.96
CA PHE A 100 -8.00 3.26 -11.00
C PHE A 100 -8.85 2.03 -11.38
N SER A 101 -8.26 0.84 -11.34
CA SER A 101 -8.92 -0.41 -11.73
C SER A 101 -8.49 -1.59 -10.87
N PHE A 102 -9.44 -2.48 -10.64
CA PHE A 102 -9.28 -3.76 -9.96
C PHE A 102 -9.37 -4.95 -10.94
N ILE A 103 -9.27 -4.70 -12.25
CA ILE A 103 -9.45 -5.76 -13.26
C ILE A 103 -8.17 -6.61 -13.38
N PRO A 104 -8.23 -7.93 -13.09
CA PRO A 104 -7.06 -8.81 -13.11
C PRO A 104 -6.82 -9.45 -14.50
N HIS A 105 -7.34 -8.86 -15.58
CA HIS A 105 -7.25 -9.43 -16.94
C HIS A 105 -6.18 -8.75 -17.79
N ASP A 106 -5.91 -9.37 -18.94
CA ASP A 106 -4.92 -8.89 -19.89
C ASP A 106 -5.35 -7.52 -20.43
N LEU A 107 -4.56 -6.50 -20.12
CA LEU A 107 -4.91 -5.14 -20.49
C LEU A 107 -4.47 -4.90 -21.93
N PRO A 108 -5.34 -4.45 -22.84
CA PRO A 108 -5.00 -4.35 -24.25
C PRO A 108 -3.74 -3.51 -24.49
N ARG A 109 -2.63 -4.18 -24.84
CA ARG A 109 -1.32 -3.56 -25.17
C ARG A 109 -1.46 -2.42 -26.17
N ALA A 110 -2.42 -2.54 -27.10
CA ALA A 110 -2.67 -1.59 -28.18
C ALA A 110 -3.02 -0.17 -27.70
N LEU A 111 -3.43 0.01 -26.44
CA LEU A 111 -3.80 1.33 -25.92
C LEU A 111 -2.62 2.08 -25.27
N GLY A 112 -1.46 1.45 -25.05
CA GLY A 112 -0.29 2.11 -24.45
C GLY A 112 -0.53 2.70 -23.04
N ARG A 113 -1.60 2.26 -22.36
CA ARG A 113 -2.09 2.84 -21.10
C ARG A 113 -1.40 2.30 -19.85
N TYR A 114 -0.75 1.14 -19.94
CA TYR A 114 -0.20 0.43 -18.78
C TYR A 114 1.32 0.27 -18.92
N ALA A 115 2.04 0.55 -17.84
CA ALA A 115 3.48 0.36 -17.79
C ALA A 115 3.84 -1.14 -17.73
N LEU A 116 4.94 -1.52 -18.38
CA LEU A 116 5.56 -2.83 -18.21
C LEU A 116 6.51 -2.76 -17.01
N GLY A 117 6.50 -3.79 -16.18
CA GLY A 117 7.43 -3.95 -15.07
C GLY A 117 8.74 -4.59 -15.52
N PHE A 118 9.83 -4.17 -14.90
CA PHE A 118 11.18 -4.63 -15.24
C PHE A 118 11.92 -5.15 -14.01
N SER A 119 12.63 -6.28 -14.15
CA SER A 119 13.57 -6.76 -13.13
C SER A 119 14.78 -5.82 -13.01
N ASP A 120 15.61 -6.02 -11.98
CA ASP A 120 16.88 -5.30 -11.83
C ASP A 120 17.89 -5.57 -12.96
N THR A 121 17.73 -6.68 -13.70
CA THR A 121 18.52 -7.01 -14.91
C THR A 121 17.99 -6.33 -16.17
N GLY A 122 16.82 -5.69 -16.10
CA GLY A 122 16.16 -5.04 -17.24
C GLY A 122 15.25 -5.96 -18.04
N ASP A 123 14.96 -7.17 -17.54
CA ASP A 123 14.04 -8.10 -18.19
C ASP A 123 12.58 -7.73 -17.91
N VAL A 124 11.71 -7.89 -18.90
CA VAL A 124 10.27 -7.65 -18.74
C VAL A 124 9.67 -8.73 -17.85
N VAL A 125 9.05 -8.32 -16.74
CA VAL A 125 8.37 -9.24 -15.81
C VAL A 125 7.18 -9.89 -16.50
N ALA A 126 7.06 -11.22 -16.37
CA ALA A 126 5.96 -12.01 -16.93
C ALA A 126 5.71 -11.72 -18.43
N ALA A 127 6.76 -11.69 -19.26
CA ALA A 127 6.61 -11.43 -20.68
C ALA A 127 5.58 -12.39 -21.33
N PRO A 128 4.70 -11.90 -22.25
CA PRO A 128 4.68 -10.55 -22.81
C PRO A 128 3.81 -9.55 -22.03
N THR A 129 3.15 -9.93 -20.95
CA THR A 129 2.14 -9.06 -20.33
C THR A 129 2.74 -7.90 -19.55
N GLY A 130 3.97 -8.07 -19.04
CA GLY A 130 4.69 -7.01 -18.31
C GLY A 130 4.30 -6.90 -16.84
N ARG A 131 3.44 -7.78 -16.33
CA ARG A 131 3.01 -7.81 -14.93
C ARG A 131 2.41 -9.16 -14.55
N LEU A 132 2.43 -9.46 -13.25
CA LEU A 132 1.61 -10.50 -12.66
C LEU A 132 0.19 -9.99 -12.38
N ALA A 133 -0.77 -10.91 -12.24
CA ALA A 133 -2.10 -10.60 -11.73
C ALA A 133 -2.12 -10.82 -10.22
N PHE A 134 -2.92 -10.07 -9.48
CA PHE A 134 -3.12 -10.30 -8.06
C PHE A 134 -4.57 -10.01 -7.69
N PRO A 135 -5.07 -10.54 -6.56
CA PRO A 135 -6.37 -10.18 -6.06
C PRO A 135 -6.45 -8.67 -5.78
N PRO A 136 -7.53 -8.01 -6.25
CA PRO A 136 -7.73 -6.56 -6.18
C PRO A 136 -7.26 -5.86 -4.91
N PHE A 137 -7.78 -6.24 -3.75
CA PHE A 137 -7.52 -5.54 -2.49
C PHE A 137 -6.21 -5.91 -1.83
N ALA A 138 -5.62 -7.07 -2.17
CA ALA A 138 -4.36 -7.49 -1.60
C ALA A 138 -3.16 -6.82 -2.29
N ALA A 139 -3.11 -6.85 -3.62
CA ALA A 139 -2.00 -6.30 -4.41
C ALA A 139 -2.35 -6.04 -5.90
N GLY A 140 -3.62 -6.16 -6.29
CA GLY A 140 -4.06 -6.20 -7.69
C GLY A 140 -4.51 -4.88 -8.29
N ALA A 141 -4.58 -3.83 -7.48
CA ALA A 141 -5.05 -2.53 -7.92
C ALA A 141 -4.06 -1.87 -8.90
N LEU A 142 -4.59 -1.25 -9.94
CA LEU A 142 -3.86 -0.49 -10.94
C LEU A 142 -4.30 0.97 -10.89
N GLY A 143 -3.37 1.90 -11.07
CA GLY A 143 -3.68 3.31 -11.04
C GLY A 143 -2.52 4.19 -11.46
N THR A 144 -2.72 5.50 -11.35
CA THR A 144 -1.71 6.52 -11.65
C THR A 144 -1.34 7.29 -10.39
N PRO A 145 -0.17 7.98 -10.35
CA PRO A 145 0.17 8.87 -9.26
C PRO A 145 -0.90 9.96 -9.03
N ARG A 146 -1.52 10.44 -10.12
CA ARG A 146 -2.59 11.43 -10.09
C ARG A 146 -3.83 10.90 -9.38
N SER A 147 -4.29 9.69 -9.71
CA SER A 147 -5.47 9.08 -9.06
C SER A 147 -5.25 8.91 -7.56
N LEU A 148 -4.06 8.47 -7.16
CA LEU A 148 -3.74 8.32 -5.74
C LEU A 148 -3.63 9.67 -5.01
N ALA A 149 -3.09 10.70 -5.68
CA ALA A 149 -3.09 12.06 -5.14
C ALA A 149 -4.51 12.64 -4.99
N ASN A 150 -5.41 12.36 -5.95
CA ASN A 150 -6.82 12.75 -5.85
C ASN A 150 -7.52 12.09 -4.66
N PHE A 151 -7.28 10.80 -4.45
CA PHE A 151 -7.80 10.09 -3.26
C PHE A 151 -7.35 10.76 -1.97
N TRP A 152 -6.06 11.09 -1.88
CA TRP A 152 -5.52 11.79 -0.71
C TRP A 152 -6.12 13.18 -0.53
N ALA A 153 -6.38 13.93 -1.60
CA ALA A 153 -7.04 15.22 -1.51
C ALA A 153 -8.46 15.10 -0.91
N GLU A 154 -9.24 14.11 -1.33
CA GLU A 154 -10.58 13.85 -0.77
C GLU A 154 -10.52 13.34 0.67
N LEU A 155 -9.59 12.44 0.99
CA LEU A 155 -9.43 11.90 2.34
C LEU A 155 -8.98 12.98 3.35
N ILE A 156 -8.00 13.81 2.97
CA ILE A 156 -7.54 14.93 3.80
C ILE A 156 -8.67 15.95 3.97
N ALA A 157 -9.39 16.29 2.89
CA ALA A 157 -10.53 17.21 2.98
C ALA A 157 -11.61 16.69 3.95
N ALA A 158 -11.95 15.40 3.85
CA ALA A 158 -12.90 14.75 4.75
C ALA A 158 -12.41 14.74 6.21
N TYR A 159 -11.09 14.61 6.42
CA TYR A 159 -10.48 14.64 7.75
C TYR A 159 -10.49 16.04 8.36
N THR A 160 -10.11 17.07 7.60
CA THR A 160 -9.86 18.42 8.13
C THR A 160 -11.09 19.33 8.17
N ASP A 161 -12.07 19.12 7.29
CA ASP A 161 -13.21 20.01 7.12
C ASP A 161 -14.53 19.24 7.30
N THR A 162 -15.09 19.29 8.51
CA THR A 162 -16.35 18.63 8.84
C THR A 162 -17.56 19.23 8.13
N ALA A 163 -17.45 20.44 7.58
CA ALA A 163 -18.54 21.13 6.89
C ALA A 163 -18.55 20.84 5.38
N ARG A 164 -17.42 20.38 4.81
CA ARG A 164 -17.31 20.04 3.40
C ARG A 164 -18.03 18.72 3.11
N LEU A 165 -18.84 18.73 2.05
CA LEU A 165 -19.37 17.50 1.47
C LEU A 165 -18.26 16.83 0.64
N THR A 166 -17.80 15.69 1.13
CA THR A 166 -16.82 14.82 0.48
C THR A 166 -17.44 13.43 0.24
N PRO A 167 -16.98 12.67 -0.76
CA PRO A 167 -17.43 11.29 -0.95
C PRO A 167 -17.05 10.35 0.21
N ILE A 168 -16.06 10.75 1.01
CA ILE A 168 -15.62 10.04 2.22
C ILE A 168 -16.22 10.76 3.43
N ALA A 169 -16.91 10.03 4.31
CA ALA A 169 -17.43 10.63 5.54
C ALA A 169 -16.29 11.02 6.51
N HIS A 170 -16.44 12.14 7.22
CA HIS A 170 -15.44 12.61 8.20
C HIS A 170 -15.08 11.53 9.23
N ALA A 171 -16.06 10.85 9.80
CA ALA A 171 -15.83 9.76 10.76
C ALA A 171 -15.01 8.61 10.16
N THR A 172 -15.20 8.30 8.88
CA THR A 172 -14.39 7.30 8.16
C THR A 172 -12.95 7.78 7.97
N ALA A 173 -12.76 9.05 7.59
CA ALA A 173 -11.43 9.63 7.44
C ALA A 173 -10.64 9.62 8.76
N VAL A 174 -11.29 10.00 9.87
CA VAL A 174 -10.70 9.93 11.22
C VAL A 174 -10.35 8.50 11.61
N ALA A 175 -11.20 7.52 11.28
CA ALA A 175 -10.93 6.11 11.57
C ALA A 175 -9.73 5.56 10.77
N VAL A 176 -9.60 5.95 9.49
CA VAL A 176 -8.48 5.55 8.63
C VAL A 176 -7.15 6.13 9.12
N LEU A 177 -7.15 7.43 9.44
CA LEU A 177 -5.96 8.21 9.82
C LEU A 177 -5.70 8.24 11.33
N ARG A 178 -6.32 7.34 12.10
CA ARG A 178 -6.11 7.23 13.54
C ARG A 178 -4.64 7.01 13.86
N ASP A 179 -4.12 7.79 14.79
CA ASP A 179 -2.72 7.80 15.21
C ASP A 179 -2.55 7.39 16.69
N ASN A 180 -3.62 7.53 17.48
CA ASN A 180 -3.70 7.19 18.90
C ASN A 180 -3.89 5.68 19.17
N VAL A 181 -3.35 4.83 18.31
CA VAL A 181 -3.43 3.38 18.46
C VAL A 181 -2.17 2.87 19.13
N ARG A 182 -2.35 1.95 20.09
CA ARG A 182 -1.25 1.21 20.70
C ARG A 182 -0.45 0.54 19.59
N ASP A 183 0.86 0.77 19.56
CA ASP A 183 1.72 0.03 18.64
C ASP A 183 1.85 -1.43 19.11
N LEU A 184 1.67 -2.33 18.15
CA LEU A 184 1.71 -3.77 18.32
C LEU A 184 2.80 -4.40 17.43
N GLY A 185 3.79 -3.62 16.97
CA GLY A 185 4.91 -4.04 16.13
C GLY A 185 4.98 -3.37 14.76
N SER A 186 4.04 -2.46 14.45
CA SER A 186 4.03 -1.71 13.19
C SER A 186 5.17 -0.69 13.09
N VAL A 187 5.60 -0.12 14.22
CA VAL A 187 6.72 0.83 14.25
C VAL A 187 8.05 0.11 13.97
N ASP A 188 8.24 -1.10 14.49
CA ASP A 188 9.42 -1.90 14.15
C ASP A 188 9.46 -2.23 12.66
N PHE A 189 8.30 -2.57 12.09
CA PHE A 189 8.14 -2.81 10.66
C PHE A 189 8.42 -1.54 9.85
N MET A 190 7.59 -0.50 9.91
CA MET A 190 7.60 0.64 8.97
C MET A 190 8.26 1.92 9.52
N GLY A 191 8.57 1.98 10.81
CA GLY A 191 8.84 3.23 11.51
C GLY A 191 7.56 4.04 11.80
N ALA A 192 6.38 3.48 11.54
CA ALA A 192 5.10 4.17 11.58
C ALA A 192 4.01 3.29 12.24
N ARG A 193 3.00 3.91 12.85
CA ARG A 193 1.88 3.23 13.50
C ARG A 193 0.85 2.79 12.47
N MET A 194 0.30 1.59 12.59
CA MET A 194 -0.78 1.13 11.71
C MET A 194 -2.14 1.74 12.10
N GLY A 195 -2.74 2.50 11.19
CA GLY A 195 -4.11 3.01 11.25
C GLY A 195 -5.14 1.95 10.85
N LEU A 196 -6.01 2.27 9.88
CA LEU A 196 -6.79 1.26 9.13
C LEU A 196 -6.32 1.27 7.67
N GLY A 197 -5.49 0.29 7.31
CA GLY A 197 -4.99 0.10 5.94
C GLY A 197 -3.92 1.11 5.51
N VAL A 198 -3.51 2.02 6.40
CA VAL A 198 -2.53 3.06 6.16
C VAL A 198 -1.63 3.21 7.38
N PHE A 199 -0.34 3.45 7.18
CA PHE A 199 0.56 3.78 8.28
C PHE A 199 0.57 5.29 8.53
N VAL A 200 0.63 5.67 9.80
CA VAL A 200 0.65 7.05 10.27
C VAL A 200 1.90 7.27 11.12
N MET A 201 2.59 8.39 10.89
CA MET A 201 3.73 8.80 11.67
C MET A 201 3.76 10.31 11.88
N ASP A 202 4.55 10.73 12.86
CA ASP A 202 4.80 12.13 13.10
C ASP A 202 5.96 12.62 12.22
N ALA A 203 5.92 13.89 11.84
CA ALA A 203 7.01 14.63 11.25
C ALA A 203 7.05 16.01 11.93
N GLY A 204 7.62 16.06 13.13
CA GLY A 204 7.57 17.20 14.04
C GLY A 204 6.12 17.64 14.28
N PRO A 205 5.73 18.88 13.91
CA PRO A 205 4.36 19.37 14.10
C PRO A 205 3.35 18.82 13.08
N ASN A 206 3.79 18.03 12.10
CA ASN A 206 2.92 17.41 11.10
C ASN A 206 2.57 15.97 11.46
N LYS A 207 1.41 15.52 10.98
CA LYS A 207 1.09 14.09 10.88
C LYS A 207 1.03 13.69 9.42
N VAL A 208 1.73 12.60 9.10
CA VAL A 208 1.86 12.10 7.74
C VAL A 208 1.40 10.66 7.65
N ALA A 209 0.66 10.37 6.59
CA ALA A 209 0.32 9.03 6.20
C ALA A 209 1.33 8.53 5.17
N VAL A 210 1.79 7.29 5.35
CA VAL A 210 2.77 6.66 4.47
C VAL A 210 2.34 5.23 4.11
N HIS A 211 2.70 4.81 2.91
CA HIS A 211 2.65 3.41 2.52
C HIS A 211 3.54 3.20 1.29
N GLN A 212 4.04 1.99 1.18
CA GLN A 212 4.87 1.49 0.10
C GLN A 212 4.12 0.47 -0.75
N ALA A 213 4.49 0.32 -2.01
CA ALA A 213 3.98 -0.72 -2.89
C ALA A 213 5.16 -1.49 -3.50
N ALA A 214 5.03 -2.81 -3.57
CA ALA A 214 6.04 -3.68 -4.12
C ALA A 214 5.37 -4.89 -4.78
N ASN A 215 5.36 -4.89 -6.11
CA ASN A 215 5.10 -6.07 -6.94
C ASN A 215 6.34 -6.27 -7.82
N GLU A 216 6.56 -7.45 -8.36
CA GLU A 216 7.68 -7.74 -9.25
C GLU A 216 7.72 -6.74 -10.40
N GLY A 217 8.82 -6.00 -10.49
CA GLY A 217 9.03 -4.96 -11.50
C GLY A 217 8.22 -3.67 -11.30
N PHE A 218 7.63 -3.45 -10.13
CA PHE A 218 6.99 -2.18 -9.77
C PHE A 218 7.31 -1.78 -8.33
N ARG A 219 7.56 -0.48 -8.11
CA ARG A 219 7.74 0.10 -6.77
C ARG A 219 6.94 1.38 -6.63
N GLY A 220 6.38 1.58 -5.45
CA GLY A 220 5.67 2.80 -5.11
C GLY A 220 5.92 3.25 -3.69
N VAL A 221 5.76 4.54 -3.47
CA VAL A 221 5.67 5.15 -2.14
C VAL A 221 4.77 6.38 -2.23
N TYR A 222 3.98 6.62 -1.20
CA TYR A 222 3.36 7.91 -0.98
C TYR A 222 3.65 8.44 0.42
N ILE A 223 3.62 9.76 0.53
CA ILE A 223 3.67 10.51 1.79
C ILE A 223 2.64 11.62 1.71
N ALA A 224 1.67 11.64 2.62
CA ALA A 224 0.57 12.60 2.63
C ALA A 224 0.47 13.28 3.99
N CYS A 225 0.70 14.60 4.03
CA CYS A 225 0.52 15.39 5.24
C CYS A 225 -0.96 15.69 5.44
N PHE A 226 -1.58 15.11 6.46
CA PHE A 226 -3.02 15.25 6.73
C PHE A 226 -3.32 16.13 7.94
N GLU A 227 -2.33 16.44 8.77
CA GLU A 227 -2.44 17.39 9.89
C GLU A 227 -1.13 18.18 10.03
N GLY A 228 -1.22 19.43 10.52
CA GLY A 228 -0.06 20.29 10.79
C GLY A 228 0.14 21.41 9.76
N PRO A 229 1.23 22.19 9.88
CA PRO A 229 1.50 23.35 9.03
C PRO A 229 1.65 23.03 7.53
N ASP A 230 1.93 21.78 7.17
CA ASP A 230 2.12 21.33 5.79
C ASP A 230 0.93 20.52 5.24
N VAL A 231 -0.22 20.56 5.92
CA VAL A 231 -1.43 19.83 5.53
C VAL A 231 -1.82 20.04 4.06
N GLY A 232 -2.21 18.95 3.40
CA GLY A 232 -2.59 18.94 1.98
C GLY A 232 -1.42 18.74 1.02
N LYS A 233 -0.16 18.76 1.49
CA LYS A 233 0.99 18.37 0.68
C LYS A 233 1.04 16.83 0.57
N VAL A 234 1.00 16.33 -0.67
CA VAL A 234 0.99 14.90 -0.99
C VAL A 234 2.05 14.60 -2.04
N MET A 235 2.83 13.57 -1.77
CA MET A 235 3.80 13.00 -2.70
C MET A 235 3.38 11.59 -3.08
N VAL A 236 3.41 11.27 -4.36
CA VAL A 236 3.23 9.91 -4.87
C VAL A 236 4.31 9.66 -5.91
N VAL A 237 5.14 8.64 -5.67
CA VAL A 237 6.21 8.23 -6.58
C VAL A 237 5.98 6.77 -6.94
N LEU A 238 5.78 6.49 -8.23
CA LEU A 238 5.60 5.15 -8.77
C LEU A 238 6.64 4.92 -9.86
N SER A 239 7.29 3.76 -9.85
CA SER A 239 8.30 3.33 -10.81
C SER A 239 8.02 1.91 -11.28
N ASN A 240 8.37 1.60 -12.52
CA ASN A 240 8.20 0.30 -13.14
C ASN A 240 9.50 -0.51 -13.19
N GLY A 241 10.22 -0.55 -12.06
CA GLY A 241 11.38 -1.40 -11.85
C GLY A 241 11.33 -2.10 -10.49
N ASP A 242 12.35 -2.92 -10.21
CA ASP A 242 12.39 -3.79 -9.03
C ASP A 242 13.15 -3.15 -7.85
N ASN A 243 14.20 -3.76 -7.27
CA ASN A 243 14.83 -3.23 -6.06
C ASN A 243 15.53 -1.89 -6.28
N TYR A 244 16.23 -1.69 -7.40
CA TYR A 244 16.85 -0.40 -7.69
C TYR A 244 15.83 0.73 -7.88
N ALA A 245 14.60 0.41 -8.28
CA ALA A 245 13.53 1.40 -8.37
C ALA A 245 13.08 1.90 -6.98
N ALA A 246 13.24 1.10 -5.91
CA ALA A 246 13.01 1.57 -4.55
C ALA A 246 14.04 2.64 -4.15
N LEU A 247 15.31 2.47 -4.54
CA LEU A 247 16.36 3.47 -4.32
C LEU A 247 16.10 4.75 -5.12
N LEU A 248 15.68 4.62 -6.38
CA LEU A 248 15.26 5.76 -7.19
C LEU A 248 14.09 6.52 -6.55
N ASN A 249 13.05 5.80 -6.11
CA ASN A 249 11.89 6.40 -5.44
C ASN A 249 12.30 7.11 -4.14
N ALA A 250 13.24 6.53 -3.38
CA ALA A 250 13.79 7.15 -2.18
C ALA A 250 14.51 8.45 -2.53
N GLU A 251 15.37 8.48 -3.55
CA GLU A 251 16.09 9.70 -3.95
C GLU A 251 15.14 10.80 -4.46
N VAL A 252 14.16 10.44 -5.29
CA VAL A 252 13.10 11.39 -5.72
C VAL A 252 12.36 11.94 -4.50
N SER A 253 12.04 11.09 -3.52
CA SER A 253 11.37 11.51 -2.28
C SER A 253 12.23 12.48 -1.46
N ARG A 254 13.53 12.18 -1.30
CA ARG A 254 14.50 13.04 -0.61
C ARG A 254 14.64 14.39 -1.30
N LEU A 255 14.73 14.41 -2.63
CA LEU A 255 14.79 15.65 -3.43
C LEU A 255 13.54 16.53 -3.23
N LEU A 256 12.35 15.93 -3.29
CA LEU A 256 11.09 16.67 -3.13
C LEU A 256 10.94 17.21 -1.70
N LEU A 257 11.22 16.40 -0.69
CA LEU A 257 11.14 16.81 0.72
C LEU A 257 12.13 17.95 1.04
N ARG A 258 13.37 17.88 0.55
CA ARG A 258 14.34 18.99 0.64
C ARG A 258 13.82 20.25 -0.03
N ARG A 259 13.26 20.13 -1.23
CA ARG A 259 12.76 21.28 -2.00
C ARG A 259 11.54 21.94 -1.38
N TRP A 260 10.67 21.16 -0.75
CA TRP A 260 9.43 21.66 -0.13
C TRP A 260 9.60 22.12 1.31
N GLN A 261 10.71 21.75 1.97
CA GLN A 261 11.05 22.16 3.34
C GLN A 261 9.90 21.98 4.33
N TRP A 262 9.32 20.78 4.36
CA TRP A 262 8.27 20.44 5.32
C TRP A 262 8.80 20.60 6.74
N LYS A 263 7.97 21.15 7.64
CA LYS A 263 8.29 21.24 9.06
C LYS A 263 8.41 19.83 9.66
N GLY A 264 9.37 19.66 10.57
CA GLY A 264 9.64 18.37 11.20
C GLY A 264 10.26 17.31 10.29
N VAL A 265 10.84 17.73 9.15
CA VAL A 265 11.67 16.89 8.30
C VAL A 265 13.11 17.40 8.37
N ASN A 266 14.00 16.55 8.87
CA ASN A 266 15.42 16.88 9.06
C ASN A 266 16.16 16.86 7.71
N GLY A 267 16.42 18.05 7.17
CA GLY A 267 17.13 18.23 5.91
C GLY A 267 18.55 17.65 5.90
N ALA A 268 19.25 17.62 7.04
CA ALA A 268 20.61 17.07 7.11
C ALA A 268 20.61 15.55 6.86
N VAL A 269 19.63 14.82 7.39
CA VAL A 269 19.43 13.38 7.11
C VAL A 269 19.11 13.15 5.62
N LEU A 270 18.40 14.09 4.99
CA LEU A 270 18.11 14.05 3.55
C LEU A 270 19.29 14.47 2.65
N GLU A 271 20.33 15.08 3.20
CA GLU A 271 21.54 15.51 2.48
C GLU A 271 22.71 14.54 2.65
N GLU A 272 22.70 13.73 3.71
CA GLU A 272 23.72 12.70 3.93
C GLU A 272 23.76 11.72 2.75
N ASP A 273 24.94 11.45 2.21
CA ASP A 273 25.16 10.42 1.19
C ASP A 273 24.93 9.04 1.83
N ALA A 274 23.67 8.62 1.86
CA ALA A 274 23.25 7.36 2.45
C ALA A 274 23.30 6.25 1.40
N GLU A 275 24.32 5.39 1.48
CA GLU A 275 24.35 4.14 0.71
C GLU A 275 23.46 3.09 1.38
N PHE A 276 22.54 2.48 0.62
CA PHE A 276 21.72 1.37 1.10
C PHE A 276 22.06 0.09 0.34
N ILE A 277 22.71 -0.84 1.04
CA ILE A 277 23.12 -2.14 0.49
C ILE A 277 22.11 -3.20 0.92
N PHE A 278 21.43 -3.80 -0.05
CA PHE A 278 20.35 -4.76 0.20
C PHE A 278 20.70 -6.23 -0.08
N ARG A 279 21.98 -6.55 -0.35
CA ARG A 279 22.41 -7.91 -0.75
C ARG A 279 22.11 -8.99 0.30
N ASP A 280 22.16 -8.63 1.58
CA ASP A 280 21.96 -9.55 2.71
C ASP A 280 20.60 -9.36 3.39
N ILE A 281 19.71 -8.57 2.78
CA ILE A 281 18.36 -8.31 3.29
C ILE A 281 17.38 -9.26 2.58
N PRO A 282 16.50 -9.98 3.30
CA PRO A 282 15.45 -10.78 2.68
C PRO A 282 14.60 -9.95 1.71
N GLN A 283 14.26 -10.51 0.54
CA GLN A 283 13.64 -9.79 -0.58
C GLN A 283 12.37 -9.03 -0.15
N GLU A 284 11.54 -9.64 0.68
CA GLU A 284 10.30 -9.08 1.21
C GLU A 284 10.49 -7.90 2.17
N GLN A 285 11.71 -7.70 2.68
CA GLN A 285 12.05 -6.62 3.61
C GLN A 285 12.75 -5.44 2.96
N ILE A 286 13.36 -5.63 1.78
CA ILE A 286 14.20 -4.63 1.10
C ILE A 286 13.48 -3.28 0.98
N VAL A 287 12.27 -3.27 0.43
CA VAL A 287 11.53 -2.02 0.14
C VAL A 287 11.20 -1.25 1.41
N ASN A 288 10.74 -1.97 2.44
CA ASN A 288 10.42 -1.38 3.72
C ASN A 288 11.68 -0.79 4.39
N GLN A 289 12.74 -1.60 4.51
CA GLN A 289 13.99 -1.14 5.11
C GLN A 289 14.61 0.03 4.35
N ALA A 290 14.53 0.03 3.01
CA ALA A 290 15.04 1.13 2.19
C ALA A 290 14.32 2.45 2.47
N TYR A 291 12.97 2.48 2.43
CA TYR A 291 12.24 3.71 2.69
C TYR A 291 12.34 4.15 4.16
N LYS A 292 12.33 3.21 5.11
CA LYS A 292 12.56 3.50 6.53
C LYS A 292 13.92 4.16 6.76
N ALA A 293 14.98 3.62 6.17
CA ALA A 293 16.35 4.11 6.35
C ALA A 293 16.62 5.43 5.60
N LEU A 294 16.14 5.54 4.35
CA LEU A 294 16.54 6.63 3.44
C LEU A 294 15.57 7.82 3.44
N VAL A 295 14.32 7.63 3.85
CA VAL A 295 13.27 8.66 3.76
C VAL A 295 12.63 8.93 5.11
N PHE A 296 12.05 7.92 5.74
CA PHE A 296 11.23 8.11 6.95
C PHE A 296 12.07 8.41 8.20
N SER A 297 13.33 8.00 8.22
CA SER A 297 14.30 8.37 9.27
C SER A 297 14.52 9.87 9.42
N ALA A 298 14.19 10.67 8.39
CA ALA A 298 14.28 12.12 8.44
C ALA A 298 13.09 12.76 9.17
N PHE A 299 12.03 12.02 9.50
CA PHE A 299 10.84 12.59 10.14
C PHE A 299 11.04 12.65 11.66
N GLU A 300 10.93 13.85 12.20
CA GLU A 300 11.15 14.12 13.61
C GLU A 300 9.96 13.63 14.45
N PRO A 301 10.18 13.16 15.69
CA PRO A 301 9.08 12.84 16.59
C PRO A 301 8.24 14.10 16.90
N SER A 302 6.98 13.92 17.29
CA SER A 302 6.14 15.02 17.78
C SER A 302 6.84 15.82 18.89
N PRO A 303 6.73 17.17 18.90
CA PRO A 303 7.20 17.97 20.02
C PRO A 303 6.56 17.52 21.33
N ALA A 304 7.36 17.51 22.40
CA ALA A 304 6.87 17.26 23.76
C ALA A 304 6.05 18.44 24.31
#